data_AF-A0A8J3GDX1-F1
#
_entry.id   AF-A0A8J3GDX1-F1
#
_cell.length_a   1.000
_cell.length_b   1.000
_cell.length_c   1.000
_cell.angle_alpha   90.00
_cell.angle_beta   90.00
_cell.angle_gamma   90.00
#
_symmetry.space_group_name_H-M   'P 1'
#
loop_
_entity.id
_entity.type
_entity.pdbx_description
1 polymer ?
#
loop_
_entity_poly.entity_id
_entity_poly.type
_entity_poly.pdbx_seq_one_letter_code
_entity_poly.pdbx_strand_id
1 'polypeptide(L)'
;MSTLQTTHLPFGPSNIELTFPNEVDILTMGTPVALENPIQCVQEALNDSIGSPGLDEIIKHKLLLNADPSAVIVISDNTRPVPYTGESGILWPIVERLLQHKVRAEEIIVLVATGMHRGLTDAEITNMIDARVLAAGVKVINHDCQEDEWLTHLGQTERGSEIYINQRYLGADIKILTGLVESHFMAGASGGRKSICPGLIGEASTFVFHGAPMMAHPNTTDLLLDGNPCHEESFEVASKAGADYIVNVTLDHQFRLTGVFAGNLKDAHEAAVEHLKTYTAVACEGEYDVVMTHAGFVGINHYQAAKSGTVAARIVKPGGHVLMVADNTDTDPVGSLAYRTVLQILTLSGAEAVERILLSPDWTFIPEQWQVQMWTRLFKKIPLHHFHYYSPQFGEAEYRLAAGSRLTALAGVDAASEPESLIPELFARSLEKLQAEHVGPDPLRVAYLKDGPYGIPLR
;
A
#
# COMPACT_ATOMS: atom_id res chain seq x y z
N MET A 1 -20.63 -20.49 31.19
CA MET A 1 -19.68 -19.37 30.95
C MET A 1 -19.21 -19.55 29.52
N SER A 2 -19.48 -18.60 28.64
CA SER A 2 -18.86 -18.61 27.32
C SER A 2 -17.35 -18.59 27.54
N THR A 3 -16.65 -19.49 26.85
CA THR A 3 -15.19 -19.48 26.81
C THR A 3 -14.75 -18.21 26.07
N LEU A 4 -13.75 -17.52 26.62
CA LEU A 4 -13.20 -16.29 26.04
C LEU A 4 -11.89 -16.59 25.33
N GLN A 5 -11.58 -15.77 24.34
CA GLN A 5 -10.31 -15.75 23.61
C GLN A 5 -9.73 -14.34 23.64
N THR A 6 -8.40 -14.26 23.65
CA THR A 6 -7.68 -12.99 23.77
C THR A 6 -6.76 -12.79 22.57
N THR A 7 -6.70 -11.56 22.08
CA THR A 7 -5.77 -11.12 21.03
C THR A 7 -5.23 -9.72 21.36
N HIS A 8 -4.35 -9.21 20.52
CA HIS A 8 -3.74 -7.90 20.70
C HIS A 8 -3.92 -7.04 19.45
N LEU A 9 -4.05 -5.73 19.67
CA LEU A 9 -4.16 -4.71 18.66
C LEU A 9 -2.99 -3.72 18.81
N PRO A 10 -2.07 -3.67 17.83
CA PRO A 10 -1.12 -2.56 17.72
C PRO A 10 -1.88 -1.26 17.40
N PHE A 11 -1.77 -0.28 18.29
CA PHE A 11 -2.44 1.02 18.17
C PHE A 11 -1.49 2.13 18.60
N GLY A 12 -0.94 2.86 17.63
CA GLY A 12 0.14 3.80 17.87
C GLY A 12 1.34 3.11 18.57
N PRO A 13 1.87 3.66 19.67
CA PRO A 13 2.94 3.04 20.45
C PRO A 13 2.43 1.92 21.39
N SER A 14 1.12 1.77 21.55
CA SER A 14 0.48 0.87 22.51
C SER A 14 0.11 -0.47 21.86
N ASN A 15 0.04 -1.51 22.69
CA ASN A 15 -0.44 -2.83 22.29
C ASN A 15 -1.63 -3.19 23.18
N ILE A 16 -2.84 -3.05 22.65
CA ILE A 16 -4.09 -3.13 23.40
C ILE A 16 -4.57 -4.58 23.44
N GLU A 17 -4.81 -5.11 24.63
CA GLU A 17 -5.41 -6.44 24.80
C GLU A 17 -6.92 -6.38 24.49
N LEU A 18 -7.37 -7.27 23.62
CA LEU A 18 -8.78 -7.44 23.25
C LEU A 18 -9.24 -8.83 23.67
N THR A 19 -10.36 -8.89 24.38
CA THR A 19 -10.99 -10.15 24.79
C THR A 19 -12.35 -10.28 24.13
N PHE A 20 -12.56 -11.40 23.44
CA PHE A 20 -13.79 -11.70 22.71
C PHE A 20 -14.41 -13.02 23.19
N PRO A 21 -15.73 -13.21 23.05
CA PRO A 21 -16.34 -14.52 23.10
C PRO A 21 -15.75 -15.47 22.04
N ASN A 22 -15.71 -16.78 22.32
CA ASN A 22 -15.19 -17.77 21.37
C ASN A 22 -15.97 -17.86 20.05
N GLU A 23 -17.17 -17.32 20.01
CA GLU A 23 -18.03 -17.25 18.82
C GLU A 23 -17.60 -16.15 17.84
N VAL A 24 -16.66 -15.27 18.22
CA VAL A 24 -16.07 -14.27 17.33
C VAL A 24 -14.94 -14.90 16.53
N ASP A 25 -15.02 -14.89 15.21
CA ASP A 25 -13.96 -15.41 14.35
C ASP A 25 -12.80 -14.39 14.30
N ILE A 26 -11.65 -14.73 14.90
CA ILE A 26 -10.43 -13.91 14.79
C ILE A 26 -9.69 -14.32 13.51
N LEU A 27 -9.82 -13.48 12.49
CA LEU A 27 -9.19 -13.67 11.19
C LEU A 27 -7.79 -13.04 11.21
N THR A 28 -6.76 -13.87 10.99
CA THR A 28 -5.37 -13.43 11.03
C THR A 28 -4.55 -14.00 9.88
N MET A 29 -3.57 -13.22 9.45
CA MET A 29 -2.55 -13.60 8.48
C MET A 29 -1.61 -14.66 9.04
N GLY A 30 -0.98 -15.43 8.17
CA GLY A 30 0.12 -16.32 8.55
C GLY A 30 1.32 -15.53 9.06
N THR A 31 2.16 -16.18 9.87
CA THR A 31 3.40 -15.54 10.37
C THR A 31 4.47 -15.59 9.29
N PRO A 32 4.92 -14.44 8.75
CA PRO A 32 6.06 -14.45 7.82
C PRO A 32 7.34 -14.90 8.55
N VAL A 33 8.15 -15.70 7.86
CA VAL A 33 9.40 -16.24 8.41
C VAL A 33 10.56 -15.37 7.93
N ALA A 34 11.30 -14.78 8.87
CA ALA A 34 12.50 -14.03 8.56
C ALA A 34 13.60 -14.96 8.02
N LEU A 35 14.38 -14.47 7.05
CA LEU A 35 15.52 -15.18 6.49
C LEU A 35 16.60 -15.37 7.57
N GLU A 36 17.17 -16.58 7.66
CA GLU A 36 18.24 -16.87 8.62
C GLU A 36 19.55 -16.12 8.29
N ASN A 37 19.90 -16.06 7.00
CA ASN A 37 21.13 -15.44 6.51
C ASN A 37 20.82 -14.39 5.43
N PRO A 38 20.21 -13.25 5.79
CA PRO A 38 19.72 -12.27 4.82
C PRO A 38 20.81 -11.75 3.87
N ILE A 39 22.05 -11.57 4.36
CA ILE A 39 23.19 -11.12 3.55
C ILE A 39 23.48 -12.13 2.43
N GLN A 40 23.50 -13.42 2.76
CA GLN A 40 23.73 -14.48 1.80
C GLN A 40 22.59 -14.55 0.79
N CYS A 41 21.34 -14.49 1.24
CA CYS A 41 20.17 -14.51 0.36
C CYS A 41 20.16 -13.33 -0.64
N VAL A 42 20.60 -12.13 -0.22
CA VAL A 42 20.77 -10.99 -1.14
C VAL A 42 21.82 -11.31 -2.21
N GLN A 43 22.98 -11.84 -1.82
CA GLN A 43 24.02 -12.20 -2.79
C GLN A 43 23.58 -13.31 -3.74
N GLU A 44 22.88 -14.32 -3.23
CA GLU A 44 22.32 -15.42 -4.04
C GLU A 44 21.32 -14.89 -5.05
N ALA A 45 20.36 -14.04 -4.66
CA ALA A 45 19.39 -13.46 -5.57
C ALA A 45 20.05 -12.59 -6.67
N LEU A 46 21.17 -11.92 -6.37
CA LEU A 46 21.91 -11.15 -7.37
C LEU A 46 22.70 -12.03 -8.36
N ASN A 47 23.04 -13.26 -7.98
CA ASN A 47 23.80 -14.21 -8.81
C ASN A 47 22.89 -15.16 -9.60
N ASP A 48 21.86 -15.72 -8.96
CA ASP A 48 20.90 -16.68 -9.51
C ASP A 48 19.50 -16.05 -9.56
N SER A 49 19.24 -15.35 -10.66
CA SER A 49 18.11 -14.44 -10.81
C SER A 49 16.90 -15.12 -11.45
N ILE A 50 15.71 -14.64 -11.10
CA ILE A 50 14.44 -15.17 -11.58
C ILE A 50 14.13 -14.59 -12.96
N GLY A 51 14.04 -15.46 -13.98
CA GLY A 51 13.64 -15.08 -15.34
C GLY A 51 14.68 -14.23 -16.10
N SER A 52 15.90 -14.08 -15.57
CA SER A 52 16.97 -13.32 -16.22
C SER A 52 18.36 -13.83 -15.82
N PRO A 53 19.43 -13.41 -16.53
CA PRO A 53 20.80 -13.52 -16.04
C PRO A 53 21.03 -12.80 -14.71
N GLY A 54 22.12 -13.17 -14.03
CA GLY A 54 22.64 -12.48 -12.84
C GLY A 54 23.02 -11.01 -13.11
N LEU A 55 23.03 -10.18 -12.07
CA LEU A 55 23.32 -8.75 -12.20
C LEU A 55 24.69 -8.49 -12.85
N ASP A 56 25.72 -9.28 -12.51
CA ASP A 56 27.05 -9.17 -13.11
C ASP A 56 27.02 -9.39 -14.63
N GLU A 57 26.20 -10.31 -15.12
CA GLU A 57 26.09 -10.62 -16.55
C GLU A 57 25.37 -9.51 -17.30
N ILE A 58 24.34 -8.92 -16.69
CA ILE A 58 23.63 -7.75 -17.23
C ILE A 58 24.58 -6.55 -17.36
N ILE A 59 25.36 -6.25 -16.32
CA ILE A 59 26.32 -5.15 -16.34
C ILE A 59 27.37 -5.37 -17.43
N LYS A 60 27.95 -6.58 -17.51
CA LYS A 60 28.91 -6.93 -18.56
C LYS A 60 28.31 -6.78 -19.96
N HIS A 61 27.07 -7.22 -20.17
CA HIS A 61 26.41 -7.07 -21.46
C HIS A 61 26.25 -5.60 -21.84
N LYS A 62 25.86 -4.73 -20.90
CA LYS A 62 25.71 -3.29 -21.12
C LYS A 62 27.05 -2.62 -21.42
N LEU A 63 28.13 -3.02 -20.73
CA LEU A 63 29.49 -2.57 -21.01
C LEU A 63 29.98 -2.91 -22.42
N LEU A 64 29.50 -4.01 -23.02
CA LEU A 64 29.82 -4.34 -24.41
C LEU A 64 29.14 -3.40 -25.41
N LEU A 65 27.99 -2.82 -25.06
CA LEU A 65 27.23 -1.89 -25.90
C LEU A 65 27.71 -0.45 -25.74
N ASN A 66 28.02 -0.06 -24.51
CA ASN A 66 28.60 1.23 -24.15
C ASN A 66 29.73 0.98 -23.16
N ALA A 67 30.98 1.26 -23.57
CA ALA A 67 32.16 1.06 -22.72
C ALA A 67 32.18 1.98 -21.48
N ASP A 68 31.32 2.99 -21.45
CA ASP A 68 31.16 3.93 -20.35
C ASP A 68 29.67 4.14 -20.03
N PRO A 69 29.00 3.12 -19.46
CA PRO A 69 27.56 3.13 -19.29
C PRO A 69 27.16 3.96 -18.07
N SER A 70 26.07 4.68 -18.22
CA SER A 70 25.34 5.28 -17.10
C SER A 70 24.42 4.26 -16.43
N ALA A 71 24.24 4.38 -15.12
CA ALA A 71 23.37 3.48 -14.36
C ALA A 71 22.41 4.26 -13.47
N VAL A 72 21.15 3.82 -13.42
CA VAL A 72 20.15 4.32 -12.49
C VAL A 72 19.64 3.19 -11.62
N ILE A 73 19.66 3.41 -10.30
CA ILE A 73 19.06 2.53 -9.31
C ILE A 73 17.87 3.27 -8.70
N VAL A 74 16.67 2.77 -8.94
CA VAL A 74 15.44 3.36 -8.43
C VAL A 74 15.19 2.81 -7.03
N ILE A 75 15.02 3.71 -6.06
CA ILE A 75 14.68 3.37 -4.67
C ILE A 75 13.33 3.96 -4.30
N SER A 76 12.60 3.30 -3.40
CA SER A 76 11.39 3.85 -2.80
C SER A 76 11.72 5.04 -1.90
N ASP A 77 10.75 5.92 -1.70
CA ASP A 77 10.86 7.01 -0.74
C ASP A 77 10.75 6.51 0.73
N ASN A 78 10.83 7.44 1.68
CA ASN A 78 10.78 7.12 3.12
C ASN A 78 9.38 6.74 3.64
N THR A 79 8.37 6.69 2.77
CA THR A 79 7.03 6.16 3.12
C THR A 79 6.98 4.62 3.02
N ARG A 80 8.10 3.99 2.62
CA ARG A 80 8.25 2.54 2.55
C ARG A 80 9.46 2.06 3.34
N PRO A 81 9.33 1.00 4.15
CA PRO A 81 10.40 0.51 5.01
C PRO A 81 11.38 -0.40 4.25
N VAL A 82 11.77 -0.05 3.01
CA VAL A 82 12.73 -0.87 2.25
C VAL A 82 14.11 -0.77 2.91
N PRO A 83 14.80 -1.89 3.20
CA PRO A 83 16.10 -1.87 3.87
C PRO A 83 17.19 -1.42 2.89
N TYR A 84 17.40 -0.11 2.76
CA TYR A 84 18.45 0.48 1.92
C TYR A 84 19.77 0.72 2.64
N THR A 85 19.83 0.45 3.94
CA THR A 85 20.99 0.64 4.82
C THR A 85 21.21 -0.59 5.72
N GLY A 86 22.39 -0.66 6.34
CA GLY A 86 22.77 -1.75 7.23
C GLY A 86 23.30 -2.99 6.52
N GLU A 87 23.71 -4.00 7.30
CA GLU A 87 24.38 -5.19 6.77
C GLU A 87 23.48 -6.03 5.86
N SER A 88 22.19 -6.11 6.17
CA SER A 88 21.16 -6.77 5.34
C SER A 88 20.53 -5.85 4.29
N GLY A 89 21.08 -4.65 4.08
CA GLY A 89 20.53 -3.69 3.12
C GLY A 89 20.73 -4.12 1.67
N ILE A 90 19.77 -3.83 0.80
CA ILE A 90 19.80 -4.25 -0.61
C ILE A 90 20.49 -3.24 -1.55
N LEU A 91 20.64 -1.98 -1.13
CA LEU A 91 21.17 -0.93 -2.02
C LEU A 91 22.68 -1.05 -2.24
N TRP A 92 23.46 -1.16 -1.16
CA TRP A 92 24.92 -1.21 -1.27
C TRP A 92 25.41 -2.40 -2.13
N PRO A 93 24.89 -3.64 -1.95
CA PRO A 93 25.28 -4.76 -2.82
C PRO A 93 25.11 -4.47 -4.32
N ILE A 94 24.07 -3.74 -4.71
CA ILE A 94 23.85 -3.37 -6.12
C ILE A 94 24.90 -2.35 -6.59
N VAL A 95 25.12 -1.28 -5.80
CA VAL A 95 26.11 -0.23 -6.09
C VAL A 95 27.52 -0.84 -6.18
N GLU A 96 27.86 -1.71 -5.23
CA GLU A 96 29.15 -2.39 -5.17
C GLU A 96 29.43 -3.21 -6.44
N ARG A 97 28.43 -3.92 -6.97
CA ARG A 97 28.57 -4.69 -8.23
C ARG A 97 28.84 -3.79 -9.42
N LEU A 98 28.14 -2.65 -9.54
CA LEU A 98 28.39 -1.66 -10.60
C LEU A 98 29.83 -1.14 -10.53
N LEU A 99 30.30 -0.75 -9.35
CA LEU A 99 31.66 -0.24 -9.14
C LEU A 99 32.74 -1.31 -9.42
N GLN A 100 32.51 -2.57 -9.03
CA GLN A 100 33.43 -3.68 -9.30
C GLN A 100 33.61 -3.91 -10.81
N HIS A 101 32.55 -3.77 -11.60
CA HIS A 101 32.59 -3.83 -13.07
C HIS A 101 33.00 -2.51 -13.74
N LYS A 102 33.52 -1.55 -12.96
CA LYS A 102 34.09 -0.28 -13.47
C LYS A 102 33.07 0.71 -14.05
N VAL A 103 31.79 0.58 -13.70
CA VAL A 103 30.85 1.71 -13.86
C VAL A 103 31.32 2.81 -12.91
N ARG A 104 31.59 4.01 -13.44
CA ARG A 104 32.11 5.10 -12.62
C ARG A 104 31.05 5.62 -11.67
N ALA A 105 31.44 5.96 -10.44
CA ALA A 105 30.48 6.40 -9.42
C ALA A 105 29.68 7.64 -9.84
N GLU A 106 30.30 8.57 -10.56
CA GLU A 106 29.65 9.78 -11.09
C GLU A 106 28.61 9.51 -12.19
N GLU A 107 28.65 8.34 -12.82
CA GLU A 107 27.68 7.84 -13.81
C GLU A 107 26.58 6.97 -13.18
N ILE A 108 26.66 6.72 -11.86
CA ILE A 108 25.62 6.03 -11.10
C ILE A 108 24.73 7.08 -10.42
N ILE A 109 23.43 6.97 -10.64
CA ILE A 109 22.40 7.75 -9.97
C ILE A 109 21.52 6.81 -9.15
N VAL A 110 21.31 7.14 -7.88
CA VAL A 110 20.22 6.61 -7.08
C VAL A 110 19.03 7.58 -7.21
N LEU A 111 17.93 7.12 -7.81
CA LEU A 111 16.75 7.93 -8.07
C LEU A 111 15.63 7.54 -7.09
N VAL A 112 15.21 8.49 -6.26
CA VAL A 112 14.10 8.28 -5.31
C VAL A 112 12.78 8.40 -6.05
N ALA A 113 12.01 7.32 -6.06
CA ALA A 113 10.67 7.22 -6.66
C ALA A 113 9.61 7.77 -5.69
N THR A 114 9.45 9.08 -5.70
CA THR A 114 8.49 9.85 -4.89
C THR A 114 7.06 9.75 -5.41
N GLY A 115 6.87 9.45 -6.70
CA GLY A 115 5.58 9.62 -7.37
C GLY A 115 5.03 11.03 -7.15
N MET A 116 3.84 11.11 -6.52
CA MET A 116 3.18 12.38 -6.20
C MET A 116 3.58 12.96 -4.83
N HIS A 117 4.46 12.30 -4.07
CA HIS A 117 4.90 12.80 -2.78
C HIS A 117 5.94 13.91 -2.94
N ARG A 118 6.13 14.71 -1.89
CA ARG A 118 7.24 15.67 -1.84
C ARG A 118 8.59 14.94 -1.96
N GLY A 119 9.58 15.65 -2.48
CA GLY A 119 10.97 15.23 -2.39
C GLY A 119 11.44 15.05 -0.93
N LEU A 120 12.34 14.10 -0.73
CA LEU A 120 13.04 13.92 0.54
C LEU A 120 14.12 15.00 0.70
N THR A 121 14.30 15.45 1.93
CA THR A 121 15.43 16.29 2.32
C THR A 121 16.73 15.50 2.36
N ASP A 122 17.88 16.19 2.29
CA ASP A 122 19.20 15.55 2.37
C ASP A 122 19.38 14.72 3.66
N ALA A 123 18.82 15.19 4.78
CA ALA A 123 18.88 14.49 6.05
C ALA A 123 18.04 13.19 6.03
N GLU A 124 16.84 13.24 5.43
CA GLU A 124 16.00 12.04 5.23
C GLU A 124 16.70 11.03 4.32
N ILE A 125 17.29 11.48 3.22
CA ILE A 125 18.07 10.62 2.30
C ILE A 125 19.24 9.97 3.05
N THR A 126 20.05 10.76 3.76
CA THR A 126 21.23 10.28 4.48
C THR A 126 20.89 9.23 5.53
N ASN A 127 19.74 9.38 6.20
CA ASN A 127 19.28 8.40 7.20
C ASN A 127 18.68 7.14 6.57
N MET A 128 18.13 7.25 5.35
CA MET A 128 17.42 6.17 4.67
C MET A 128 18.39 5.19 3.98
N ILE A 129 19.49 5.69 3.42
CA ILE A 129 20.39 4.89 2.56
C ILE A 129 21.69 4.51 3.27
N ASP A 130 22.37 3.50 2.74
CA ASP A 130 23.70 3.12 3.21
C ASP A 130 24.73 4.24 2.98
N ALA A 131 25.45 4.62 4.04
CA ALA A 131 26.45 5.69 3.99
C ALA A 131 27.58 5.44 2.96
N ARG A 132 27.85 4.17 2.63
CA ARG A 132 28.84 3.80 1.61
C ARG A 132 28.47 4.29 0.22
N VAL A 133 27.18 4.44 -0.08
CA VAL A 133 26.69 4.96 -1.37
C VAL A 133 27.19 6.38 -1.58
N LEU A 134 26.96 7.26 -0.60
CA LEU A 134 27.43 8.65 -0.64
C LEU A 134 28.95 8.74 -0.59
N ALA A 135 29.59 7.91 0.24
CA ALA A 135 31.05 7.88 0.37
C ALA A 135 31.76 7.45 -0.94
N ALA A 136 31.10 6.62 -1.76
CA ALA A 136 31.58 6.25 -3.09
C ALA A 136 31.43 7.37 -4.13
N GLY A 137 30.72 8.46 -3.81
CA GLY A 137 30.47 9.58 -4.73
C GLY A 137 29.23 9.42 -5.61
N VAL A 138 28.37 8.44 -5.32
CA VAL A 138 27.12 8.22 -6.06
C VAL A 138 26.12 9.32 -5.73
N LYS A 139 25.49 9.89 -6.77
CA LYS A 139 24.49 10.95 -6.61
C LYS A 139 23.14 10.36 -6.24
N VAL A 140 22.43 11.01 -5.32
CA VAL A 140 21.05 10.68 -4.98
C VAL A 140 20.15 11.84 -5.39
N ILE A 141 19.10 11.57 -6.15
CA ILE A 141 18.23 12.58 -6.75
C ILE A 141 16.77 12.19 -6.47
N ASN A 142 15.94 13.18 -6.10
CA ASN A 142 14.50 12.98 -6.03
C ASN A 142 13.89 13.03 -7.43
N HIS A 143 12.92 12.16 -7.70
CA HIS A 143 11.97 12.44 -8.76
C HIS A 143 11.05 13.60 -8.34
N ASP A 144 10.71 14.44 -9.31
CA ASP A 144 9.65 15.42 -9.21
C ASP A 144 8.69 15.20 -10.38
N CYS A 145 7.40 14.97 -10.08
CA CYS A 145 6.37 14.70 -11.07
C CYS A 145 5.79 15.96 -11.72
N GLN A 146 6.14 17.15 -11.20
CA GLN A 146 5.68 18.45 -11.69
C GLN A 146 6.76 19.19 -12.50
N GLU A 147 7.99 18.68 -12.50
CA GLU A 147 9.13 19.28 -13.20
C GLU A 147 9.16 18.84 -14.67
N ASP A 148 8.24 19.40 -15.48
CA ASP A 148 8.01 19.04 -16.89
C ASP A 148 9.28 18.98 -17.75
N GLU A 149 10.28 19.82 -17.47
CA GLU A 149 11.56 19.83 -18.20
C GLU A 149 12.40 18.56 -18.01
N TRP A 150 12.17 17.80 -16.93
CA TRP A 150 12.82 16.51 -16.67
C TRP A 150 11.92 15.32 -16.96
N LEU A 151 10.81 15.53 -17.65
CA LEU A 151 9.88 14.48 -18.06
C LEU A 151 9.92 14.30 -19.58
N THR A 152 10.11 13.05 -20.01
CA THR A 152 10.07 12.69 -21.43
C THR A 152 8.80 11.91 -21.73
N HIS A 153 8.09 12.34 -22.78
CA HIS A 153 6.90 11.68 -23.28
C HIS A 153 7.24 10.43 -24.11
N LEU A 154 6.68 9.28 -23.74
CA LEU A 154 6.86 7.98 -24.40
C LEU A 154 5.65 7.53 -25.22
N GLY A 155 4.65 8.39 -25.40
CA GLY A 155 3.37 8.05 -26.02
C GLY A 155 2.31 7.76 -24.96
N GLN A 156 1.27 7.02 -25.37
CA GLN A 156 0.11 6.71 -24.52
C GLN A 156 -0.02 5.21 -24.27
N THR A 157 -0.69 4.83 -23.18
CA THR A 157 -1.12 3.44 -22.94
C THR A 157 -2.34 3.07 -23.79
N GLU A 158 -2.69 1.78 -23.86
CA GLU A 158 -3.92 1.34 -24.55
C GLU A 158 -5.19 1.95 -23.95
N ARG A 159 -5.17 2.27 -22.66
CA ARG A 159 -6.28 2.91 -21.93
C ARG A 159 -6.24 4.44 -22.01
N GLY A 160 -5.22 5.02 -22.64
CA GLY A 160 -5.12 6.44 -22.93
C GLY A 160 -4.40 7.27 -21.86
N SER A 161 -3.66 6.66 -20.92
CA SER A 161 -2.74 7.43 -20.07
C SER A 161 -1.62 7.97 -20.93
N GLU A 162 -1.37 9.28 -20.89
CA GLU A 162 -0.08 9.82 -21.34
C GLU A 162 1.04 9.23 -20.49
N ILE A 163 2.19 8.95 -21.11
CA ILE A 163 3.33 8.37 -20.43
C ILE A 163 4.45 9.39 -20.41
N TYR A 164 4.58 10.11 -19.31
CA TYR A 164 5.70 10.99 -19.02
C TYR A 164 6.58 10.34 -17.96
N ILE A 165 7.84 10.07 -18.26
CA ILE A 165 8.77 9.42 -17.33
C ILE A 165 9.98 10.32 -17.11
N ASN A 166 10.52 10.27 -15.89
CA ASN A 166 11.78 10.92 -15.54
C ASN A 166 12.90 10.65 -16.57
N GLN A 167 13.41 11.70 -17.19
CA GLN A 167 14.41 11.63 -18.25
C GLN A 167 15.73 11.01 -17.79
N ARG A 168 16.10 11.18 -16.52
CA ARG A 168 17.31 10.56 -15.94
C ARG A 168 17.19 9.04 -15.91
N TYR A 169 15.97 8.54 -15.67
CA TYR A 169 15.70 7.10 -15.74
C TYR A 169 15.80 6.61 -17.19
N LEU A 170 15.10 7.29 -18.11
CA LEU A 170 15.03 6.85 -19.50
C LEU A 170 16.38 6.88 -20.22
N GLY A 171 17.20 7.90 -19.92
CA GLY A 171 18.50 8.11 -20.52
C GLY A 171 19.61 7.19 -19.97
N ALA A 172 19.36 6.42 -18.90
CA ALA A 172 20.35 5.52 -18.34
C ALA A 172 20.54 4.26 -19.20
N ASP A 173 21.78 3.78 -19.32
CA ASP A 173 22.10 2.53 -20.03
C ASP A 173 21.69 1.29 -19.21
N ILE A 174 21.88 1.35 -17.89
CA ILE A 174 21.55 0.29 -16.93
C ILE A 174 20.44 0.77 -16.00
N LYS A 175 19.27 0.11 -16.03
CA LYS A 175 18.09 0.47 -15.24
C LYS A 175 17.75 -0.61 -14.23
N ILE A 176 17.97 -0.33 -12.95
CA ILE A 176 17.72 -1.25 -11.84
C ILE A 176 16.58 -0.71 -10.98
N LEU A 177 15.55 -1.50 -10.73
CA LEU A 177 14.45 -1.13 -9.82
C LEU A 177 14.58 -1.85 -8.49
N THR A 178 14.33 -1.15 -7.39
CA THR A 178 14.22 -1.78 -6.07
C THR A 178 12.89 -1.44 -5.41
N GLY A 179 12.48 -2.24 -4.42
CA GLY A 179 11.28 -1.93 -3.65
C GLY A 179 10.78 -3.04 -2.75
N LEU A 180 9.80 -2.70 -1.92
CA LEU A 180 9.03 -3.63 -1.10
C LEU A 180 7.85 -4.19 -1.90
N VAL A 181 7.58 -5.49 -1.74
CA VAL A 181 6.36 -6.17 -2.20
C VAL A 181 5.44 -6.41 -0.99
N GLU A 182 4.33 -5.70 -0.97
CA GLU A 182 3.24 -5.74 0.01
C GLU A 182 1.90 -5.76 -0.72
N SER A 183 0.82 -6.15 -0.06
CA SER A 183 -0.52 -6.10 -0.65
C SER A 183 -0.90 -4.66 -0.99
N HIS A 184 -1.66 -4.48 -2.07
CA HIS A 184 -2.15 -3.15 -2.44
C HIS A 184 -3.58 -3.21 -2.96
N PHE A 185 -4.49 -2.62 -2.19
CA PHE A 185 -5.95 -2.55 -2.36
C PHE A 185 -6.55 -2.12 -3.71
N MET A 186 -5.70 -1.72 -4.66
CA MET A 186 -6.11 -1.43 -6.03
C MET A 186 -5.21 -2.11 -7.06
N ALA A 187 -3.92 -2.26 -6.79
CA ALA A 187 -2.92 -2.67 -7.77
C ALA A 187 -2.48 -4.14 -7.60
N GLY A 188 -3.15 -4.92 -6.75
CA GLY A 188 -2.75 -6.28 -6.38
C GLY A 188 -1.65 -6.26 -5.32
N ALA A 189 -0.45 -5.84 -5.72
CA ALA A 189 0.71 -5.73 -4.85
C ALA A 189 1.55 -4.49 -5.18
N SER A 190 2.42 -4.04 -4.29
CA SER A 190 3.46 -3.05 -4.58
C SER A 190 4.64 -3.68 -5.35
N GLY A 191 5.80 -3.00 -5.42
CA GLY A 191 7.01 -3.51 -6.05
C GLY A 191 6.96 -3.58 -7.59
N GLY A 192 8.05 -4.08 -8.17
CA GLY A 192 8.25 -4.25 -9.60
C GLY A 192 7.92 -2.99 -10.38
N ARG A 193 6.95 -3.10 -11.30
CA ARG A 193 6.44 -2.00 -12.13
C ARG A 193 6.03 -0.72 -11.37
N LYS A 194 5.65 -0.81 -10.09
CA LYS A 194 5.27 0.39 -9.31
C LYS A 194 6.43 1.34 -9.01
N SER A 195 7.67 0.86 -9.08
CA SER A 195 8.85 1.73 -9.01
C SER A 195 8.92 2.67 -10.21
N ILE A 196 8.25 2.36 -11.33
CA ILE A 196 8.10 3.27 -12.48
C ILE A 196 6.73 3.95 -12.46
N CYS A 197 5.64 3.19 -12.39
CA CYS A 197 4.28 3.74 -12.40
C CYS A 197 3.52 3.35 -11.11
N PRO A 198 3.34 4.27 -10.14
CA PRO A 198 3.46 5.72 -10.29
C PRO A 198 4.82 6.32 -9.87
N GLY A 199 5.83 5.53 -9.51
CA GLY A 199 7.04 6.03 -8.84
C GLY A 199 7.84 7.12 -9.56
N LEU A 200 7.84 7.15 -10.90
CA LEU A 200 8.65 8.02 -11.75
C LEU A 200 7.85 8.72 -12.86
N ILE A 201 6.52 8.65 -12.80
CA ILE A 201 5.66 9.24 -13.82
C ILE A 201 5.36 10.71 -13.50
N GLY A 202 5.22 11.52 -14.54
CA GLY A 202 4.70 12.88 -14.40
C GLY A 202 3.27 12.92 -13.88
N GLU A 203 2.89 14.01 -13.24
CA GLU A 203 1.54 14.20 -12.66
C GLU A 203 0.44 13.95 -13.69
N ALA A 204 0.63 14.43 -14.92
CA ALA A 204 -0.29 14.23 -16.04
C ALA A 204 -0.58 12.76 -16.36
N SER A 205 0.34 11.85 -16.05
CA SER A 205 0.21 10.41 -16.32
C SER A 205 -0.60 9.67 -15.25
N THR A 206 -0.92 10.33 -14.12
CA THR A 206 -1.60 9.68 -12.98
C THR A 206 -3.11 9.58 -13.13
N PHE A 207 -3.71 10.42 -13.98
CA PHE A 207 -5.15 10.65 -14.01
C PHE A 207 -5.97 9.44 -14.47
N VAL A 208 -5.47 8.70 -15.46
CA VAL A 208 -6.15 7.50 -15.96
C VAL A 208 -5.91 6.32 -15.01
N PHE A 209 -4.69 6.14 -14.49
CA PHE A 209 -4.38 5.09 -13.50
C PHE A 209 -5.25 5.19 -12.23
N HIS A 210 -5.50 6.41 -11.75
CA HIS A 210 -6.45 6.68 -10.66
C HIS A 210 -7.87 7.02 -11.13
N GLY A 211 -8.16 6.85 -12.42
CA GLY A 211 -9.41 7.26 -13.04
C GLY A 211 -10.61 6.45 -12.55
N ALA A 212 -11.79 7.05 -12.64
CA ALA A 212 -13.01 6.41 -12.15
C ALA A 212 -13.32 5.04 -12.77
N PRO A 213 -13.08 4.80 -14.08
CA PRO A 213 -13.25 3.47 -14.66
C PRO A 213 -12.31 2.40 -14.04
N MET A 214 -11.07 2.77 -13.70
CA MET A 214 -10.11 1.85 -13.06
C MET A 214 -10.61 1.44 -11.67
N MET A 215 -10.97 2.41 -10.83
CA MET A 215 -11.40 2.15 -9.45
C MET A 215 -12.72 1.38 -9.37
N ALA A 216 -13.64 1.60 -10.32
CA ALA A 216 -14.91 0.90 -10.41
C ALA A 216 -14.77 -0.58 -10.82
N HIS A 217 -13.63 -0.97 -11.42
CA HIS A 217 -13.46 -2.34 -11.91
C HIS A 217 -13.34 -3.34 -10.75
N PRO A 218 -14.07 -4.48 -10.78
CA PRO A 218 -14.11 -5.44 -9.68
C PRO A 218 -12.74 -6.07 -9.38
N ASN A 219 -11.89 -6.22 -10.40
CA ASN A 219 -10.54 -6.80 -10.24
C ASN A 219 -9.50 -5.79 -9.74
N THR A 220 -9.83 -4.52 -9.58
CA THR A 220 -8.93 -3.52 -8.95
C THR A 220 -8.86 -3.83 -7.45
N THR A 221 -8.01 -4.75 -7.03
CA THR A 221 -8.14 -5.37 -5.71
C THR A 221 -6.79 -5.91 -5.22
N ASP A 222 -6.64 -6.17 -3.92
CA ASP A 222 -5.42 -6.79 -3.36
C ASP A 222 -5.18 -8.19 -3.92
N LEU A 223 -3.91 -8.56 -4.01
CA LEU A 223 -3.39 -9.89 -4.34
C LEU A 223 -3.81 -10.46 -5.71
N LEU A 224 -4.44 -9.65 -6.56
CA LEU A 224 -4.80 -9.98 -7.94
C LEU A 224 -3.98 -9.14 -8.91
N LEU A 225 -3.19 -9.81 -9.77
CA LEU A 225 -2.41 -9.17 -10.83
C LEU A 225 -3.08 -9.36 -12.19
N ASP A 226 -3.32 -10.61 -12.60
CA ASP A 226 -3.99 -10.92 -13.86
C ASP A 226 -5.43 -10.40 -13.88
N GLY A 227 -5.79 -9.69 -14.96
CA GLY A 227 -7.07 -9.03 -15.09
C GLY A 227 -7.29 -7.83 -14.16
N ASN A 228 -6.30 -7.43 -13.35
CA ASN A 228 -6.37 -6.21 -12.55
C ASN A 228 -5.94 -5.01 -13.43
N PRO A 229 -6.86 -4.09 -13.74
CA PRO A 229 -6.56 -3.05 -14.72
C PRO A 229 -5.52 -2.04 -14.23
N CYS A 230 -5.42 -1.79 -12.92
CA CYS A 230 -4.35 -0.95 -12.37
C CYS A 230 -2.98 -1.64 -12.53
N HIS A 231 -2.91 -2.95 -12.30
CA HIS A 231 -1.68 -3.70 -12.53
C HIS A 231 -1.28 -3.64 -14.01
N GLU A 232 -2.19 -4.02 -14.91
CA GLU A 232 -1.97 -4.00 -16.36
C GLU A 232 -1.50 -2.64 -16.87
N GLU A 233 -2.17 -1.56 -16.45
CA GLU A 233 -1.82 -0.19 -16.81
C GLU A 233 -0.40 0.17 -16.36
N SER A 234 -0.10 -0.07 -15.08
CA SER A 234 1.24 0.19 -14.54
C SER A 234 2.33 -0.65 -15.19
N PHE A 235 2.00 -1.87 -15.62
CA PHE A 235 2.90 -2.79 -16.28
C PHE A 235 3.16 -2.38 -17.73
N GLU A 236 2.15 -1.89 -18.46
CA GLU A 236 2.35 -1.34 -19.81
C GLU A 236 3.31 -0.14 -19.77
N VAL A 237 3.09 0.80 -18.84
CA VAL A 237 3.98 1.96 -18.63
C VAL A 237 5.41 1.50 -18.35
N ALA A 238 5.59 0.57 -17.41
CA ALA A 238 6.90 0.03 -17.06
C ALA A 238 7.57 -0.71 -18.23
N SER A 239 6.79 -1.44 -19.03
CA SER A 239 7.30 -2.16 -20.21
C SER A 239 7.80 -1.20 -21.30
N LYS A 240 7.11 -0.07 -21.50
CA LYS A 240 7.53 0.97 -22.45
C LYS A 240 8.76 1.74 -21.97
N ALA A 241 8.86 2.02 -20.67
CA ALA A 241 10.03 2.68 -20.09
C ALA A 241 11.28 1.75 -20.06
N GLY A 242 11.03 0.45 -19.91
CA GLY A 242 12.02 -0.62 -19.89
C GLY A 242 12.80 -0.68 -18.59
N ALA A 243 13.04 -1.88 -18.06
CA ALA A 243 13.88 -2.14 -16.90
C ALA A 243 14.79 -3.33 -17.19
N ASP A 244 16.07 -3.22 -16.82
CA ASP A 244 17.04 -4.30 -17.07
C ASP A 244 17.03 -5.34 -15.95
N TYR A 245 16.75 -4.90 -14.72
CA TYR A 245 16.81 -5.75 -13.54
C TYR A 245 15.96 -5.19 -12.41
N ILE A 246 15.37 -6.07 -11.59
CA ILE A 246 14.73 -5.67 -10.34
C ILE A 246 15.35 -6.38 -9.15
N VAL A 247 15.26 -5.77 -7.97
CA VAL A 247 15.56 -6.38 -6.66
C VAL A 247 14.43 -6.00 -5.71
N ASN A 248 13.51 -6.92 -5.48
CA ASN A 248 12.36 -6.73 -4.60
C ASN A 248 12.52 -7.56 -3.33
N VAL A 249 11.93 -7.06 -2.24
CA VAL A 249 11.96 -7.74 -0.96
C VAL A 249 10.58 -7.82 -0.34
N THR A 250 10.40 -8.79 0.54
CA THR A 250 9.27 -8.89 1.46
C THR A 250 9.79 -8.78 2.90
N LEU A 251 8.95 -8.28 3.80
CA LEU A 251 9.33 -7.98 5.18
C LEU A 251 8.31 -8.55 6.18
N ASP A 252 8.78 -8.80 7.41
CA ASP A 252 7.91 -9.02 8.56
C ASP A 252 7.59 -7.71 9.32
N HIS A 253 6.82 -7.81 10.40
CA HIS A 253 6.43 -6.65 11.23
C HIS A 253 7.59 -6.00 12.00
N GLN A 254 8.77 -6.64 12.04
CA GLN A 254 10.00 -6.08 12.60
C GLN A 254 10.94 -5.55 11.51
N PHE A 255 10.43 -5.40 10.28
CA PHE A 255 11.18 -4.97 9.09
C PHE A 255 12.39 -5.87 8.76
N ARG A 256 12.33 -7.15 9.13
CA ARG A 256 13.35 -8.14 8.74
C ARG A 256 12.96 -8.72 7.39
N LEU A 257 13.97 -9.02 6.55
CA LEU A 257 13.77 -9.66 5.25
C LEU A 257 13.13 -11.04 5.42
N THR A 258 12.06 -11.31 4.68
CA THR A 258 11.40 -12.62 4.60
C THR A 258 11.62 -13.27 3.23
N GLY A 259 12.01 -12.47 2.23
CA GLY A 259 12.35 -12.92 0.90
C GLY A 259 13.09 -11.83 0.12
N VAL A 260 13.94 -12.25 -0.83
CA VAL A 260 14.65 -11.38 -1.78
C VAL A 260 14.44 -11.98 -3.17
N PHE A 261 13.90 -11.18 -4.09
CA PHE A 261 13.48 -11.60 -5.42
C PHE A 261 14.12 -10.67 -6.43
N ALA A 262 15.09 -11.16 -7.18
CA ALA A 262 15.81 -10.35 -8.14
C ALA A 262 15.82 -11.01 -9.52
N GLY A 263 15.79 -10.19 -10.57
CA GLY A 263 15.76 -10.68 -11.95
C GLY A 263 14.88 -9.87 -12.87
N ASN A 264 14.15 -10.58 -13.74
CA ASN A 264 13.21 -10.01 -14.69
C ASN A 264 12.08 -9.24 -14.00
N LEU A 265 11.67 -8.11 -14.60
CA LEU A 265 10.61 -7.25 -14.08
C LEU A 265 9.31 -7.99 -13.73
N LYS A 266 8.87 -8.92 -14.59
CA LYS A 266 7.63 -9.66 -14.41
C LYS A 266 7.86 -10.87 -13.52
N ASP A 267 8.78 -11.76 -13.90
CA ASP A 267 8.91 -13.07 -13.26
C ASP A 267 9.36 -12.96 -11.80
N ALA A 268 10.32 -12.07 -11.49
CA ALA A 268 10.76 -11.87 -10.11
C ALA A 268 9.69 -11.16 -9.26
N HIS A 269 8.91 -10.25 -9.86
CA HIS A 269 7.80 -9.58 -9.16
C HIS A 269 6.67 -10.56 -8.84
N GLU A 270 6.27 -11.40 -9.80
CA GLU A 270 5.25 -12.43 -9.60
C GLU A 270 5.70 -13.45 -8.54
N ALA A 271 6.96 -13.88 -8.56
CA ALA A 271 7.50 -14.76 -7.51
C ALA A 271 7.42 -14.14 -6.10
N ALA A 272 7.70 -12.83 -5.98
CA ALA A 272 7.55 -12.10 -4.72
C ALA A 272 6.08 -12.02 -4.27
N VAL A 273 5.16 -11.83 -5.20
CA VAL A 273 3.71 -11.80 -4.91
C VAL A 273 3.19 -13.17 -4.49
N GLU A 274 3.65 -14.25 -5.11
CA GLU A 274 3.30 -15.61 -4.69
C GLU A 274 3.84 -15.92 -3.29
N HIS A 275 5.06 -15.50 -2.97
CA HIS A 275 5.58 -15.60 -1.60
C HIS A 275 4.74 -14.79 -0.61
N LEU A 276 4.41 -13.52 -0.93
CA LEU A 276 3.57 -12.65 -0.11
C LEU A 276 2.21 -13.28 0.21
N LYS A 277 1.57 -13.93 -0.77
CA LYS A 277 0.26 -14.60 -0.60
C LYS A 277 0.30 -15.72 0.44
N THR A 278 1.43 -16.40 0.61
CA THR A 278 1.54 -17.53 1.55
C THR A 278 1.22 -17.17 3.00
N TYR A 279 1.42 -15.90 3.36
CA TYR A 279 1.14 -15.40 4.70
C TYR A 279 0.09 -14.29 4.73
N THR A 280 -0.09 -13.47 3.69
CA THR A 280 -1.11 -12.39 3.71
C THR A 280 -2.52 -12.85 3.37
N ALA A 281 -2.69 -13.96 2.64
CA ALA A 281 -4.00 -14.48 2.33
C ALA A 281 -4.64 -15.11 3.57
N VAL A 282 -5.81 -14.61 3.96
CA VAL A 282 -6.57 -15.11 5.10
C VAL A 282 -7.74 -15.93 4.58
N ALA A 283 -7.79 -17.22 4.92
CA ALA A 283 -8.92 -18.07 4.58
C ALA A 283 -10.17 -17.57 5.30
N CYS A 284 -11.28 -17.41 4.58
CA CYS A 284 -12.52 -16.87 5.13
C CYS A 284 -13.76 -17.62 4.62
N GLU A 285 -14.43 -18.36 5.50
CA GLU A 285 -15.64 -19.13 5.20
C GLU A 285 -16.91 -18.24 5.29
N GLY A 286 -17.04 -17.33 4.31
CA GLY A 286 -18.26 -16.57 4.07
C GLY A 286 -18.29 -15.15 4.66
N GLU A 287 -19.50 -14.63 4.83
CA GLU A 287 -19.75 -13.25 5.28
C GLU A 287 -20.24 -13.16 6.73
N TYR A 288 -19.97 -12.01 7.35
CA TYR A 288 -20.25 -11.67 8.73
C TYR A 288 -21.26 -10.53 8.83
N ASP A 289 -22.12 -10.59 9.85
CA ASP A 289 -23.07 -9.54 10.18
C ASP A 289 -22.36 -8.34 10.81
N VAL A 290 -21.29 -8.60 11.57
CA VAL A 290 -20.43 -7.56 12.18
C VAL A 290 -18.96 -7.87 11.89
N VAL A 291 -18.24 -6.89 11.37
CA VAL A 291 -16.79 -6.94 11.15
C VAL A 291 -16.12 -5.88 12.01
N MET A 292 -15.29 -6.30 12.95
CA MET A 292 -14.41 -5.43 13.74
C MET A 292 -13.03 -5.39 13.10
N THR A 293 -12.40 -4.23 13.02
CA THR A 293 -11.09 -4.05 12.38
C THR A 293 -10.37 -2.82 12.92
N HIS A 294 -9.13 -2.62 12.47
CA HIS A 294 -8.36 -1.41 12.70
C HIS A 294 -7.71 -0.93 11.40
N ALA A 295 -7.31 0.35 11.35
CA ALA A 295 -6.69 0.95 10.17
C ALA A 295 -5.18 0.64 10.03
N GLY A 296 -4.56 -0.03 11.01
CA GLY A 296 -3.13 -0.32 11.05
C GLY A 296 -2.26 0.95 11.14
N PHE A 297 -0.93 0.77 11.17
CA PHE A 297 0.03 1.90 11.15
C PHE A 297 -0.09 2.78 9.89
N VAL A 298 -0.59 2.24 8.76
CA VAL A 298 -0.86 3.03 7.55
C VAL A 298 -2.00 4.01 7.73
N GLY A 299 -2.92 3.74 8.67
CA GLY A 299 -4.12 4.51 8.96
C GLY A 299 -3.90 5.83 9.68
N ILE A 300 -2.87 6.59 9.32
CA ILE A 300 -2.53 7.88 9.95
C ILE A 300 -3.60 8.96 9.75
N ASN A 301 -4.54 8.76 8.82
CA ASN A 301 -5.71 9.60 8.62
C ASN A 301 -6.87 8.75 8.04
N HIS A 302 -8.09 9.29 8.02
CA HIS A 302 -9.26 8.58 7.48
C HIS A 302 -9.12 8.28 5.98
N TYR A 303 -8.39 9.11 5.22
CA TYR A 303 -8.04 8.79 3.84
C TYR A 303 -7.38 7.40 3.75
N GLN A 304 -6.34 7.14 4.54
CA GLN A 304 -5.63 5.86 4.52
C GLN A 304 -6.45 4.70 5.12
N ALA A 305 -7.35 4.98 6.06
CA ALA A 305 -8.23 3.98 6.66
C ALA A 305 -9.13 3.25 5.64
N ALA A 306 -9.33 3.82 4.44
CA ALA A 306 -10.07 3.16 3.36
C ALA A 306 -9.47 1.80 2.97
N LYS A 307 -8.15 1.61 3.13
CA LYS A 307 -7.49 0.31 2.91
C LYS A 307 -8.17 -0.78 3.74
N SER A 308 -8.30 -0.54 5.05
CA SER A 308 -8.99 -1.47 5.95
C SER A 308 -10.49 -1.56 5.65
N GLY A 309 -11.12 -0.45 5.23
CA GLY A 309 -12.52 -0.44 4.79
C GLY A 309 -12.78 -1.37 3.60
N THR A 310 -11.87 -1.39 2.61
CA THR A 310 -11.97 -2.28 1.45
C THR A 310 -11.77 -3.75 1.82
N VAL A 311 -10.89 -4.04 2.79
CA VAL A 311 -10.72 -5.40 3.35
C VAL A 311 -12.00 -5.84 4.07
N ALA A 312 -12.57 -5.00 4.94
CA ALA A 312 -13.83 -5.28 5.62
C ALA A 312 -14.99 -5.52 4.64
N ALA A 313 -15.05 -4.74 3.55
CA ALA A 313 -16.05 -4.91 2.49
C ALA A 313 -16.01 -6.31 1.86
N ARG A 314 -14.87 -7.01 1.88
CA ARG A 314 -14.77 -8.38 1.35
C ARG A 314 -15.52 -9.40 2.17
N ILE A 315 -15.82 -9.13 3.44
CA ILE A 315 -16.39 -10.14 4.35
C ILE A 315 -17.62 -9.67 5.11
N VAL A 316 -17.96 -8.39 5.07
CA VAL A 316 -19.25 -7.92 5.62
C VAL A 316 -20.41 -8.33 4.70
N LYS A 317 -21.52 -8.77 5.30
CA LYS A 317 -22.79 -9.02 4.61
C LYS A 317 -23.41 -7.70 4.14
N PRO A 318 -24.25 -7.74 3.08
CA PRO A 318 -25.14 -6.62 2.78
C PRO A 318 -25.97 -6.23 4.01
N GLY A 319 -25.97 -4.95 4.36
CA GLY A 319 -26.66 -4.41 5.54
C GLY A 319 -25.95 -4.64 6.88
N GLY A 320 -24.81 -5.34 6.91
CA GLY A 320 -24.04 -5.57 8.13
C GLY A 320 -23.39 -4.31 8.71
N HIS A 321 -22.61 -4.48 9.78
CA HIS A 321 -21.91 -3.41 10.48
C HIS A 321 -20.38 -3.58 10.38
N VAL A 322 -19.68 -2.45 10.27
CA VAL A 322 -18.21 -2.42 10.38
C VAL A 322 -17.83 -1.49 11.53
N LEU A 323 -17.07 -2.02 12.49
CA LEU A 323 -16.53 -1.26 13.62
C LEU A 323 -15.02 -1.09 13.40
N MET A 324 -14.56 0.14 13.21
CA MET A 324 -13.17 0.44 12.89
C MET A 324 -12.56 1.42 13.88
N VAL A 325 -11.37 1.08 14.37
CA VAL A 325 -10.53 1.97 15.17
C VAL A 325 -9.28 2.40 14.40
N ALA A 326 -8.85 3.64 14.55
CA ALA A 326 -7.66 4.16 13.86
C ALA A 326 -6.90 5.19 14.70
N ASP A 327 -5.57 5.11 14.64
CA ASP A 327 -4.68 6.09 15.24
C ASP A 327 -4.33 7.16 14.20
N ASN A 328 -5.19 8.17 14.05
CA ASN A 328 -5.08 9.17 12.99
C ASN A 328 -4.13 10.30 13.39
N THR A 329 -2.82 10.04 13.33
CA THR A 329 -1.75 10.93 13.77
C THR A 329 -1.33 12.01 12.78
N ASP A 330 -1.91 12.03 11.57
CA ASP A 330 -1.65 13.07 10.57
C ASP A 330 -2.15 14.45 11.04
N THR A 331 -1.46 15.50 10.61
CA THR A 331 -1.89 16.89 10.76
C THR A 331 -3.25 17.17 10.11
N ASP A 332 -3.60 16.45 9.05
CA ASP A 332 -4.94 16.43 8.44
C ASP A 332 -5.62 15.08 8.74
N PRO A 333 -6.21 14.90 9.94
CA PRO A 333 -6.65 13.59 10.43
C PRO A 333 -7.77 12.94 9.60
N VAL A 334 -8.55 13.74 8.84
CA VAL A 334 -9.53 13.22 7.88
C VAL A 334 -8.92 12.97 6.50
N GLY A 335 -7.92 13.75 6.09
CA GLY A 335 -7.37 13.82 4.72
C GLY A 335 -7.54 15.21 4.10
N SER A 336 -6.97 15.43 2.91
CA SER A 336 -6.87 16.74 2.27
C SER A 336 -8.21 17.42 1.99
N LEU A 337 -8.19 18.72 1.62
CA LEU A 337 -9.40 19.42 1.17
C LEU A 337 -10.06 18.73 -0.02
N ALA A 338 -9.29 18.31 -1.02
CA ALA A 338 -9.81 17.65 -2.23
C ALA A 338 -10.52 16.34 -1.87
N TYR A 339 -9.89 15.51 -1.03
CA TYR A 339 -10.49 14.30 -0.50
C TYR A 339 -11.79 14.58 0.27
N ARG A 340 -11.76 15.54 1.21
CA ARG A 340 -12.93 15.92 2.01
C ARG A 340 -14.08 16.39 1.13
N THR A 341 -13.81 17.16 0.08
CA THR A 341 -14.84 17.63 -0.87
C THR A 341 -15.55 16.46 -1.55
N VAL A 342 -14.81 15.50 -2.10
CA VAL A 342 -15.41 14.33 -2.77
C VAL A 342 -16.09 13.42 -1.74
N LEU A 343 -15.53 13.27 -0.54
CA LEU A 343 -16.11 12.48 0.55
C LEU A 343 -17.47 13.03 0.98
N GLN A 344 -17.67 14.35 0.97
CA GLN A 344 -18.97 14.94 1.29
C GLN A 344 -20.03 14.64 0.22
N ILE A 345 -19.65 14.53 -1.05
CA ILE A 345 -20.57 14.06 -2.11
C ILE A 345 -21.02 12.63 -1.80
N LEU A 346 -20.11 11.77 -1.34
CA LEU A 346 -20.42 10.40 -0.91
C LEU A 346 -21.39 10.39 0.28
N THR A 347 -21.11 11.20 1.29
CA THR A 347 -21.95 11.28 2.50
C THR A 347 -23.37 11.76 2.19
N LEU A 348 -23.53 12.72 1.27
CA LEU A 348 -24.82 13.30 0.94
C LEU A 348 -25.62 12.48 -0.08
N SER A 349 -24.94 11.81 -1.01
CA SER A 349 -25.59 11.19 -2.18
C SER A 349 -25.58 9.66 -2.16
N GLY A 350 -24.72 9.05 -1.35
CA GLY A 350 -24.51 7.60 -1.30
C GLY A 350 -23.56 7.07 -2.38
N ALA A 351 -23.13 5.82 -2.18
CA ALA A 351 -22.07 5.17 -2.97
C ALA A 351 -22.41 5.04 -4.47
N GLU A 352 -23.63 4.61 -4.79
CA GLU A 352 -24.05 4.44 -6.18
C GLU A 352 -24.12 5.78 -6.94
N ALA A 353 -24.59 6.84 -6.28
CA ALA A 353 -24.68 8.15 -6.90
C ALA A 353 -23.30 8.75 -7.15
N VAL A 354 -22.37 8.62 -6.20
CA VAL A 354 -20.98 9.05 -6.39
C VAL A 354 -20.34 8.34 -7.56
N GLU A 355 -20.47 7.01 -7.68
CA GLU A 355 -19.87 6.33 -8.83
C GLU A 355 -20.44 6.81 -10.17
N ARG A 356 -21.76 7.02 -10.26
CA ARG A 356 -22.36 7.59 -11.48
C ARG A 356 -21.83 8.99 -11.78
N ILE A 357 -21.61 9.82 -10.76
CA ILE A 357 -21.05 11.17 -10.91
C ILE A 357 -19.60 11.07 -11.40
N LEU A 358 -18.76 10.28 -10.74
CA LEU A 358 -17.33 10.15 -11.08
C LEU A 358 -17.08 9.53 -12.45
N LEU A 359 -18.01 8.69 -12.94
CA LEU A 359 -17.98 8.08 -14.28
C LEU A 359 -18.61 8.97 -15.37
N SER A 360 -19.20 10.11 -15.01
CA SER A 360 -19.83 11.02 -15.98
C SER A 360 -18.77 11.64 -16.90
N PRO A 361 -19.03 11.77 -18.22
CA PRO A 361 -18.12 12.47 -19.13
C PRO A 361 -17.98 13.96 -18.81
N ASP A 362 -18.94 14.54 -18.09
CA ASP A 362 -18.90 15.96 -17.66
C ASP A 362 -18.15 16.16 -16.33
N TRP A 363 -17.67 15.07 -15.71
CA TRP A 363 -16.93 15.15 -14.45
C TRP A 363 -15.46 15.44 -14.69
N THR A 364 -14.97 16.54 -14.12
CA THR A 364 -13.54 16.83 -14.07
C THR A 364 -12.90 16.07 -12.92
N PHE A 365 -11.84 15.32 -13.20
CA PHE A 365 -11.08 14.61 -12.18
C PHE A 365 -10.63 15.55 -11.06
N ILE A 366 -10.91 15.18 -9.81
CA ILE A 366 -10.43 15.86 -8.62
C ILE A 366 -9.32 15.00 -8.01
N PRO A 367 -8.14 15.56 -7.68
CA PRO A 367 -7.09 14.85 -6.95
C PRO A 367 -7.68 14.09 -5.75
N GLU A 368 -7.17 12.88 -5.50
CA GLU A 368 -7.62 12.03 -4.39
C GLU A 368 -9.07 11.49 -4.48
N GLN A 369 -9.84 11.79 -5.54
CA GLN A 369 -11.21 11.24 -5.70
C GLN A 369 -11.24 9.71 -5.70
N TRP A 370 -10.18 9.09 -6.20
CA TRP A 370 -10.04 7.65 -6.32
C TRP A 370 -10.10 6.97 -4.96
N GLN A 371 -9.56 7.59 -3.92
CA GLN A 371 -9.64 7.08 -2.55
C GLN A 371 -11.08 7.06 -2.03
N VAL A 372 -11.85 8.13 -2.31
CA VAL A 372 -13.28 8.16 -1.99
C VAL A 372 -14.06 7.12 -2.78
N GLN A 373 -13.67 6.88 -4.03
CA GLN A 373 -14.25 5.82 -4.82
C GLN A 373 -13.94 4.43 -4.25
N MET A 374 -12.78 4.20 -3.65
CA MET A 374 -12.50 2.93 -2.97
C MET A 374 -13.44 2.69 -1.77
N TRP A 375 -13.85 3.73 -1.06
CA TRP A 375 -14.86 3.63 0.00
C TRP A 375 -16.22 3.14 -0.51
N THR A 376 -16.58 3.37 -1.78
CA THR A 376 -17.87 2.92 -2.32
C THR A 376 -18.02 1.40 -2.26
N ARG A 377 -16.92 0.64 -2.26
CA ARG A 377 -16.93 -0.82 -2.10
C ARG A 377 -17.59 -1.25 -0.79
N LEU A 378 -17.28 -0.54 0.29
CA LEU A 378 -17.90 -0.78 1.58
C LEU A 378 -19.34 -0.24 1.58
N PHE A 379 -19.55 0.99 1.16
CA PHE A 379 -20.85 1.67 1.27
C PHE A 379 -21.90 1.22 0.24
N LYS A 380 -21.53 0.39 -0.74
CA LYS A 380 -22.47 -0.39 -1.55
C LYS A 380 -23.04 -1.59 -0.80
N LYS A 381 -22.29 -2.12 0.16
CA LYS A 381 -22.72 -3.26 0.98
C LYS A 381 -23.48 -2.80 2.20
N ILE A 382 -23.01 -1.76 2.88
CA ILE A 382 -23.59 -1.31 4.15
C ILE A 382 -24.08 0.13 4.06
N PRO A 383 -25.17 0.49 4.77
CA PRO A 383 -25.54 1.89 4.98
C PRO A 383 -24.40 2.67 5.62
N LEU A 384 -24.25 3.97 5.31
CA LEU A 384 -23.18 4.79 5.92
C LEU A 384 -23.22 4.75 7.46
N HIS A 385 -24.41 4.83 8.07
CA HIS A 385 -24.57 4.79 9.53
C HIS A 385 -24.33 3.40 10.15
N HIS A 386 -23.96 2.38 9.36
CA HIS A 386 -23.49 1.08 9.84
C HIS A 386 -21.96 0.97 9.85
N PHE A 387 -21.25 1.96 9.30
CA PHE A 387 -19.82 2.12 9.49
C PHE A 387 -19.56 2.96 10.73
N HIS A 388 -19.06 2.32 11.78
CA HIS A 388 -18.79 2.95 13.07
C HIS A 388 -17.29 3.15 13.23
N TYR A 389 -16.86 4.40 13.34
CA TYR A 389 -15.45 4.78 13.36
C TYR A 389 -15.06 5.41 14.69
N TYR A 390 -13.85 5.10 15.16
CA TYR A 390 -13.23 5.72 16.32
C TYR A 390 -11.79 6.10 16.03
N SER A 391 -11.47 7.35 16.30
CA SER A 391 -10.10 7.82 16.45
C SER A 391 -10.02 8.73 17.67
N PRO A 392 -9.01 8.54 18.55
CA PRO A 392 -8.74 9.46 19.65
C PRO A 392 -8.51 10.91 19.23
N GLN A 393 -8.00 11.13 18.02
CA GLN A 393 -7.65 12.43 17.49
C GLN A 393 -8.85 13.18 16.89
N PHE A 394 -9.99 12.52 16.70
CA PHE A 394 -11.17 13.12 16.08
C PHE A 394 -12.00 13.90 17.10
N GLY A 395 -12.18 15.19 16.82
CA GLY A 395 -13.18 16.03 17.46
C GLY A 395 -14.51 16.01 16.70
N GLU A 396 -15.44 16.87 17.15
CA GLU A 396 -16.75 16.97 16.51
C GLU A 396 -16.67 17.41 15.04
N ALA A 397 -15.71 18.28 14.70
CA ALA A 397 -15.52 18.76 13.34
C ALA A 397 -15.07 17.62 12.41
N GLU A 398 -14.09 16.82 12.83
CA GLU A 398 -13.57 15.69 12.06
C GLU A 398 -14.66 14.65 11.83
N TYR A 399 -15.46 14.33 12.85
CA TYR A 399 -16.59 13.40 12.70
C TYR A 399 -17.71 13.91 11.78
N ARG A 400 -17.86 15.23 11.59
CA ARG A 400 -18.79 15.77 10.57
C ARG A 400 -18.23 15.65 9.16
N LEU A 401 -16.90 15.65 9.02
CA LEU A 401 -16.21 15.59 7.74
C LEU A 401 -15.97 14.15 7.28
N ALA A 402 -15.79 13.21 8.21
CA ALA A 402 -15.67 11.79 7.94
C ALA A 402 -17.01 11.13 7.58
N ALA A 403 -16.95 10.00 6.87
CA ALA A 403 -18.12 9.19 6.58
C ALA A 403 -18.36 8.20 7.74
N GLY A 404 -19.63 7.92 8.04
CA GLY A 404 -20.03 6.96 9.07
C GLY A 404 -20.51 7.59 10.38
N SER A 405 -20.77 6.74 11.36
CA SER A 405 -21.18 7.09 12.72
C SER A 405 -20.04 6.94 13.72
N ARG A 406 -20.16 7.60 14.87
CA ARG A 406 -19.19 7.50 15.96
C ARG A 406 -19.36 6.16 16.67
N LEU A 407 -18.29 5.38 16.79
CA LEU A 407 -18.32 4.14 17.55
C LEU A 407 -18.65 4.36 19.04
N THR A 408 -18.20 5.48 19.61
CA THR A 408 -18.57 5.89 20.98
C THR A 408 -20.08 6.08 21.16
N ALA A 409 -20.76 6.63 20.15
CA ALA A 409 -22.21 6.81 20.17
C ALA A 409 -22.96 5.48 20.05
N LEU A 410 -22.45 4.52 19.27
CA LEU A 410 -22.99 3.17 19.24
C LEU A 410 -22.82 2.50 20.62
N ALA A 411 -21.59 2.50 21.15
CA ALA A 411 -21.25 1.87 22.42
C ALA A 411 -21.93 2.53 23.64
N GLY A 412 -22.34 3.79 23.54
CA GLY A 412 -22.86 4.58 24.67
C GLY A 412 -21.76 4.85 25.71
N VAL A 413 -20.55 5.15 25.23
CA VAL A 413 -19.36 5.42 26.05
C VAL A 413 -18.96 6.89 25.85
N ASP A 414 -18.83 7.61 26.95
CA ASP A 414 -18.33 8.99 26.97
C ASP A 414 -16.78 9.02 26.95
N ALA A 415 -16.20 10.17 26.60
CA ALA A 415 -14.74 10.32 26.51
C ALA A 415 -14.04 10.03 27.86
N ALA A 416 -13.02 9.17 27.83
CA ALA A 416 -12.16 8.86 28.98
C ALA A 416 -10.88 9.72 28.99
N SER A 417 -10.18 9.70 30.13
CA SER A 417 -8.88 10.35 30.29
C SER A 417 -7.76 9.72 29.46
N GLU A 418 -7.86 8.41 29.17
CA GLU A 418 -6.95 7.66 28.29
C GLU A 418 -7.76 7.10 27.11
N PRO A 419 -7.84 7.81 25.98
CA PRO A 419 -8.75 7.46 24.89
C PRO A 419 -8.53 6.05 24.30
N GLU A 420 -7.29 5.60 24.18
CA GLU A 420 -6.95 4.26 23.67
C GLU A 420 -7.44 3.13 24.58
N SER A 421 -7.52 3.36 25.89
CA SER A 421 -8.06 2.38 26.86
C SER A 421 -9.54 2.08 26.65
N LEU A 422 -10.26 2.91 25.90
CA LEU A 422 -11.67 2.70 25.58
C LEU A 422 -11.89 1.62 24.54
N ILE A 423 -10.90 1.31 23.70
CA ILE A 423 -11.09 0.44 22.52
C ILE A 423 -11.70 -0.93 22.87
N PRO A 424 -11.23 -1.65 23.92
CA PRO A 424 -11.87 -2.90 24.35
C PRO A 424 -13.35 -2.72 24.74
N GLU A 425 -13.67 -1.67 25.51
CA GLU A 425 -15.05 -1.37 25.92
C GLU A 425 -15.92 -0.99 24.72
N LEU A 426 -15.37 -0.21 23.77
CA LEU A 426 -16.07 0.20 22.56
C LEU A 426 -16.50 -0.99 21.71
N PHE A 427 -15.61 -1.97 21.49
CA PHE A 427 -15.98 -3.19 20.77
C PHE A 427 -16.99 -4.02 21.56
N ALA A 428 -16.76 -4.26 22.85
CA ALA A 428 -17.64 -5.07 23.68
C ALA A 428 -19.07 -4.52 23.74
N ARG A 429 -19.24 -3.25 24.12
CA ARG A 429 -20.57 -2.62 24.26
C ARG A 429 -21.28 -2.42 22.93
N SER A 430 -20.54 -2.16 21.86
CA SER A 430 -21.12 -2.10 20.52
C SER A 430 -21.67 -3.45 20.09
N LEU A 431 -20.92 -4.54 20.36
CA LEU A 431 -21.37 -5.88 20.04
C LEU A 431 -22.61 -6.28 20.86
N GLU A 432 -22.60 -6.02 22.16
CA GLU A 432 -23.77 -6.27 23.04
C GLU A 432 -25.02 -5.53 22.54
N LYS A 433 -24.88 -4.27 22.14
CA LYS A 433 -25.99 -3.48 21.59
C LYS A 433 -26.52 -4.05 20.29
N LEU A 434 -25.63 -4.36 19.33
CA LEU A 434 -26.03 -4.93 18.05
C LEU A 434 -26.70 -6.31 18.23
N GLN A 435 -26.22 -7.12 19.17
CA GLN A 435 -26.83 -8.41 19.53
C GLN A 435 -28.24 -8.21 20.12
N ALA A 436 -28.43 -7.20 20.98
CA ALA A 436 -29.73 -6.90 21.59
C ALA A 436 -30.74 -6.35 20.57
N GLU A 437 -30.28 -5.64 19.54
CA GLU A 437 -31.10 -5.07 18.46
C GLU A 437 -31.38 -6.08 17.33
N HIS A 438 -30.71 -7.24 17.32
CA HIS A 438 -30.85 -8.25 16.28
C HIS A 438 -32.21 -8.98 16.34
N VAL A 439 -32.92 -9.02 15.22
CA VAL A 439 -34.27 -9.61 15.11
C VAL A 439 -34.28 -10.91 14.27
N GLY A 440 -33.10 -11.44 13.94
CA GLY A 440 -32.97 -12.67 13.13
C GLY A 440 -33.07 -13.97 13.94
N PRO A 441 -33.39 -15.11 13.28
CA PRO A 441 -33.49 -16.42 13.93
C PRO A 441 -32.11 -16.99 14.32
N ASP A 442 -31.07 -16.63 13.58
CA ASP A 442 -29.69 -17.06 13.80
C ASP A 442 -28.91 -15.99 14.57
N PRO A 443 -27.96 -16.37 15.46
CA PRO A 443 -27.08 -15.39 16.11
C PRO A 443 -26.23 -14.64 15.07
N LEU A 444 -25.84 -13.40 15.40
CA LEU A 444 -24.93 -12.61 14.58
C LEU A 444 -23.60 -13.36 14.39
N ARG A 445 -23.16 -13.51 13.15
CA ARG A 445 -21.77 -13.91 12.84
C ARG A 445 -20.89 -12.69 12.96
N VAL A 446 -19.82 -12.80 13.75
CA VAL A 446 -18.93 -11.70 14.07
C VAL A 446 -17.50 -12.09 13.73
N ALA A 447 -16.79 -11.22 13.02
CA ALA A 447 -15.36 -11.38 12.77
C ALA A 447 -14.55 -10.21 13.34
N TYR A 448 -13.34 -10.50 13.79
CA TYR A 448 -12.30 -9.51 14.03
C TYR A 448 -11.16 -9.71 13.02
N LEU A 449 -10.92 -8.71 12.17
CA LEU A 449 -9.77 -8.63 11.28
C LEU A 449 -8.55 -8.17 12.08
N LYS A 450 -7.78 -9.14 12.58
CA LYS A 450 -6.65 -8.88 13.48
C LYS A 450 -5.53 -8.08 12.83
N ASP A 451 -5.35 -8.24 11.53
CA ASP A 451 -4.26 -7.61 10.77
C ASP A 451 -4.75 -6.41 9.94
N GLY A 452 -5.96 -5.91 10.20
CA GLY A 452 -6.51 -4.69 9.61
C GLY A 452 -6.40 -4.69 8.06
N PRO A 453 -5.64 -3.76 7.47
CA PRO A 453 -5.44 -3.69 6.02
C PRO A 453 -4.42 -4.69 5.45
N TYR A 454 -3.67 -5.43 6.28
CA TYR A 454 -2.53 -6.27 5.86
C TYR A 454 -2.93 -7.72 5.57
N GLY A 455 -3.83 -8.28 6.38
CA GLY A 455 -4.43 -9.60 6.13
C GLY A 455 -5.59 -9.48 5.17
N ILE A 456 -5.53 -10.19 4.04
CA ILE A 456 -6.52 -10.08 2.96
C ILE A 456 -7.41 -11.32 2.98
N PRO A 457 -8.69 -11.22 3.41
CA PRO A 457 -9.62 -12.33 3.32
C PRO A 457 -9.86 -12.71 1.86
N LEU A 458 -9.56 -13.96 1.52
CA LEU A 458 -9.86 -14.57 0.23
C LEU A 458 -10.90 -15.67 0.46
N ARG A 459 -11.85 -15.76 -0.47
CA ARG A 459 -12.91 -16.78 -0.47
C ARG A 459 -12.64 -17.84 -1.50
#